data_AF-A0A8T4IT60-F1
#
_entry.id   AF-A0A8T4IT60-F1
#
_cell.length_a   1.000
_cell.length_b   1.000
_cell.length_c   1.000
_cell.angle_alpha   90.00
_cell.angle_beta   90.00
_cell.angle_gamma   90.00
#
_symmetry.space_group_name_H-M   'P 1'
#
loop_
_entity.id
_entity.type
_entity.pdbx_description
1 polymer ?
#
loop_
_entity_poly.entity_id
_entity_poly.type
_entity_poly.pdbx_seq_one_letter_code
_entity_poly.pdbx_strand_id
1 'polypeptide(L)'
;MGIDGITRDHVLQALAECDDLGRQVFLDNYGFKPARDYLILHEGRRYDSKAIVGVAHRHVDGRALRAGDFSGGAETVVPVLTRLGFRVEGGQAGKGPADSSFATRLLVSPAYGRAESRRHWKDTLDQLVPFTEAKYAERLTEAQLNRLKEFHPDGQARFWGATSGHDSKMAGVSAGDVVLFTGKNRVRAIGEVGAIFQNSSFADVMWPPKQGGESWHTVYSLRQFELAEIPYTALSALLGYKPNFQYPGQLVLSGEQARSGIDGLLISTRTALEDAGAVAPPGTASELPVERQHTRYTTVERAAQQVFFNRDESALVIEFCETLNNTTVKRFASAAGICDIFLNGPEGRELIEAKSRVERSYVREALAQLLDYVRYAPGVVNRLAALFPQPLEPKERHLLHHYGIDIIHRVCPGVFERDPAPDQARERMRSMWEPREPSH
;
A
#
# COMPACT_ATOMS: atom_id res chain seq x y z
N MET A 1 -22.74 20.24 -23.25
CA MET A 1 -22.74 19.73 -24.64
C MET A 1 -21.68 18.64 -24.73
N GLY A 2 -21.95 17.58 -25.50
CA GLY A 2 -21.02 16.45 -25.62
C GLY A 2 -19.86 16.80 -26.55
N ILE A 3 -18.70 16.19 -26.31
CA ILE A 3 -17.54 16.22 -27.24
C ILE A 3 -17.61 15.06 -28.25
N ASP A 4 -18.80 14.49 -28.43
CA ASP A 4 -19.07 13.39 -29.35
C ASP A 4 -19.02 13.90 -30.79
N GLY A 5 -18.25 13.23 -31.66
CA GLY A 5 -18.05 13.62 -33.06
C GLY A 5 -16.69 14.25 -33.38
N ILE A 6 -15.83 14.49 -32.38
CA ILE A 6 -14.45 14.93 -32.63
C ILE A 6 -13.65 13.78 -33.27
N THR A 7 -13.02 14.07 -34.42
CA THR A 7 -12.15 13.15 -35.16
C THR A 7 -10.68 13.51 -34.96
N ARG A 8 -9.77 12.63 -35.40
CA ARG A 8 -8.32 12.88 -35.36
C ARG A 8 -7.95 14.13 -36.16
N ASP A 9 -8.57 14.34 -37.31
CA ASP A 9 -8.30 15.49 -38.19
C ASP A 9 -8.71 16.81 -37.56
N HIS A 10 -9.81 16.85 -36.81
CA HIS A 10 -10.21 18.05 -36.05
C HIS A 10 -9.17 18.43 -34.99
N VAL A 11 -8.55 17.43 -34.35
CA VAL A 11 -7.47 17.66 -33.37
C VAL A 11 -6.20 18.14 -34.07
N LEU A 12 -5.83 17.55 -35.22
CA LEU A 12 -4.67 18.02 -35.99
C LEU A 12 -4.83 19.46 -36.49
N GLN A 13 -6.03 19.85 -36.92
CA GLN A 13 -6.32 21.23 -37.33
C GLN A 13 -6.15 22.22 -36.16
N ALA A 14 -6.61 21.85 -34.96
CA ALA A 14 -6.43 22.67 -33.77
C ALA A 14 -4.95 22.74 -33.31
N LEU A 15 -4.17 21.69 -33.51
CA LEU A 15 -2.72 21.69 -33.24
C LEU A 15 -1.98 22.62 -34.19
N ALA A 16 -2.28 22.54 -35.50
CA ALA A 16 -1.69 23.42 -36.51
C ALA A 16 -2.00 24.91 -36.23
N GLU A 17 -3.24 25.22 -35.86
CA GLU A 17 -3.61 26.59 -35.47
C GLU A 17 -2.87 27.07 -34.21
N CYS A 18 -2.61 26.18 -33.24
CA CYS A 18 -1.81 26.49 -32.06
C CYS A 18 -0.34 26.74 -32.42
N ASP A 19 0.20 26.01 -33.40
CA ASP A 19 1.55 26.23 -33.91
C ASP A 19 1.70 27.56 -34.66
N ASP A 20 0.69 27.95 -35.44
CA ASP A 20 0.69 29.21 -36.19
C ASP A 20 0.54 30.44 -35.27
N LEU A 21 -0.33 30.37 -34.26
CA LEU A 21 -0.60 31.48 -33.33
C LEU A 21 0.43 31.56 -32.19
N GLY A 22 1.02 30.43 -31.83
CA GLY A 22 1.82 30.27 -30.62
C GLY A 22 0.95 30.07 -29.37
N ARG A 23 1.46 29.24 -28.45
CA ARG A 23 0.73 28.71 -27.28
C ARG A 23 0.00 29.78 -26.45
N GLN A 24 0.67 30.87 -26.08
CA GLN A 24 0.08 31.88 -25.19
C GLN A 24 -1.07 32.63 -25.88
N VAL A 25 -0.88 33.05 -27.13
CA VAL A 25 -1.89 33.75 -27.94
C VAL A 25 -3.08 32.84 -28.22
N PHE A 26 -2.84 31.56 -28.51
CA PHE A 26 -3.88 30.56 -28.68
C PHE A 26 -4.76 30.42 -27.43
N LEU A 27 -4.15 30.31 -26.24
CA LEU A 27 -4.88 30.19 -24.98
C LEU A 27 -5.71 31.44 -24.68
N ASP A 28 -5.14 32.62 -24.88
CA ASP A 28 -5.82 33.89 -24.61
C ASP A 28 -7.00 34.13 -25.58
N ASN A 29 -6.83 33.84 -26.87
CA ASN A 29 -7.88 33.96 -27.88
C ASN A 29 -9.11 33.08 -27.59
N TYR A 30 -8.88 31.89 -27.04
CA TYR A 30 -9.94 30.92 -26.76
C TYR A 30 -10.39 30.88 -25.29
N GLY A 31 -9.82 31.73 -24.44
CA GLY A 31 -10.21 31.85 -23.02
C GLY A 31 -9.82 30.65 -22.16
N PHE A 32 -8.71 30.00 -22.49
CA PHE A 32 -8.15 28.88 -21.73
C PHE A 32 -6.97 29.34 -20.87
N LYS A 33 -6.76 28.65 -19.75
CA LYS A 33 -5.54 28.78 -18.95
C LYS A 33 -4.57 27.64 -19.29
N PRO A 34 -3.26 27.83 -19.13
CA PRO A 34 -2.28 26.76 -19.31
C PRO A 34 -2.66 25.51 -18.47
N ALA A 35 -2.58 24.34 -19.10
CA ALA A 35 -2.89 23.06 -18.48
C ALA A 35 -1.81 22.70 -17.46
N ARG A 36 -2.25 22.31 -16.26
CA ARG A 36 -1.38 21.86 -15.17
C ARG A 36 -1.07 20.37 -15.24
N ASP A 37 -2.05 19.59 -15.71
CA ASP A 37 -2.05 18.14 -15.49
C ASP A 37 -2.10 17.29 -16.75
N TYR A 38 -2.49 17.82 -17.93
CA TYR A 38 -2.64 16.99 -19.13
C TYR A 38 -2.25 17.77 -20.39
N LEU A 39 -1.21 17.31 -21.08
CA LEU A 39 -0.65 17.87 -22.30
C LEU A 39 -0.65 16.82 -23.42
N ILE A 40 -0.97 17.18 -24.64
CA ILE A 40 -0.81 16.29 -25.80
C ILE A 40 0.66 16.37 -26.24
N LEU A 41 1.31 15.22 -26.45
CA LEU A 41 2.60 15.13 -27.12
C LEU A 41 2.37 14.75 -28.59
N HIS A 42 2.70 15.68 -29.49
CA HIS A 42 2.59 15.47 -30.94
C HIS A 42 3.81 16.06 -31.62
N GLU A 43 4.50 15.27 -32.45
CA GLU A 43 5.72 15.67 -33.18
C GLU A 43 6.80 16.35 -32.30
N GLY A 44 6.96 15.85 -31.07
CA GLY A 44 7.93 16.36 -30.10
C GLY A 44 7.52 17.66 -29.38
N ARG A 45 6.33 18.19 -29.66
CA ARG A 45 5.76 19.40 -29.04
C ARG A 45 4.65 19.07 -28.06
N ARG A 46 4.42 19.96 -27.09
CA ARG A 46 3.44 19.81 -26.00
C ARG A 46 2.33 20.84 -26.14
N TYR A 47 1.07 20.38 -26.04
CA TYR A 47 -0.11 21.22 -26.23
C TYR A 47 -1.13 21.04 -25.10
N ASP A 48 -1.83 22.11 -24.71
CA ASP A 48 -2.80 22.07 -23.62
C ASP A 48 -4.07 21.29 -24.01
N SER A 49 -4.21 20.06 -23.47
CA SER A 49 -5.20 19.06 -23.93
C SER A 49 -6.64 19.57 -23.98
N LYS A 50 -7.07 20.32 -22.97
CA LYS A 50 -8.41 20.92 -22.91
C LYS A 50 -8.62 22.03 -23.93
N ALA A 51 -7.60 22.85 -24.17
CA ALA A 51 -7.68 23.93 -25.13
C ALA A 51 -7.77 23.38 -26.56
N ILE A 52 -6.94 22.39 -26.87
CA ILE A 52 -6.94 21.71 -28.18
C ILE A 52 -8.30 21.05 -28.45
N VAL A 53 -8.87 20.31 -27.50
CA VAL A 53 -10.18 19.68 -27.70
C VAL A 53 -11.32 20.70 -27.76
N GLY A 54 -11.24 21.79 -27.00
CA GLY A 54 -12.21 22.88 -27.09
C GLY A 54 -12.24 23.55 -28.46
N VAL A 55 -11.07 23.76 -29.07
CA VAL A 55 -10.96 24.34 -30.42
C VAL A 55 -11.32 23.32 -31.50
N ALA A 56 -10.91 22.05 -31.35
CA ALA A 56 -11.27 20.97 -32.28
C ALA A 56 -12.79 20.79 -32.43
N HIS A 57 -13.56 21.06 -31.37
CA HIS A 57 -15.02 21.03 -31.40
C HIS A 57 -15.65 22.02 -32.41
N ARG A 58 -14.95 23.11 -32.78
CA ARG A 58 -15.40 24.06 -33.80
C ARG A 58 -15.65 23.38 -35.14
N HIS A 59 -14.90 22.33 -35.45
CA HIS A 59 -15.03 21.58 -36.69
C HIS A 59 -16.18 20.56 -36.67
N VAL A 60 -16.83 20.38 -35.51
CA VAL A 60 -18.04 19.55 -35.35
C VAL A 60 -19.30 20.42 -35.44
N ASP A 61 -19.39 21.47 -34.62
CA ASP A 61 -20.62 22.28 -34.44
C ASP A 61 -20.47 23.75 -34.86
N GLY A 62 -19.40 24.10 -35.59
CA GLY A 62 -19.14 25.48 -36.04
C GLY A 62 -18.69 26.44 -34.92
N ARG A 63 -18.62 25.99 -33.66
CA ARG A 63 -18.23 26.79 -32.50
C ARG A 63 -17.22 26.07 -31.61
N ALA A 64 -16.15 26.78 -31.22
CA ALA A 64 -15.20 26.30 -30.22
C ALA A 64 -15.85 26.32 -28.83
N LEU A 65 -15.55 25.32 -28.00
CA LEU A 65 -15.94 25.29 -26.59
C LEU A 65 -14.96 26.12 -25.77
N ARG A 66 -15.47 26.82 -24.75
CA ARG A 66 -14.65 27.55 -23.77
C ARG A 66 -14.47 26.72 -22.50
N ALA A 67 -13.52 27.10 -21.66
CA ALA A 67 -13.23 26.40 -20.40
C ALA A 67 -14.46 26.18 -19.49
N GLY A 68 -15.44 27.10 -19.50
CA GLY A 68 -16.68 27.01 -18.73
C GLY A 68 -17.76 26.09 -19.34
N ASP A 69 -17.62 25.70 -20.61
CA ASP A 69 -18.59 24.84 -21.31
C ASP A 69 -18.39 23.33 -21.01
N PHE A 70 -17.30 22.99 -20.32
CA PHE A 70 -16.99 21.64 -19.89
C PHE A 70 -17.59 21.35 -18.50
N SER A 71 -18.57 20.44 -18.41
CA SER A 71 -18.98 19.83 -17.13
C SER A 71 -18.19 18.53 -16.91
N GLY A 72 -17.37 18.43 -15.87
CA GLY A 72 -16.61 17.21 -15.53
C GLY A 72 -15.10 17.25 -15.78
N GLY A 73 -14.51 18.39 -16.14
CA GLY A 73 -13.05 18.54 -16.13
C GLY A 73 -12.28 17.61 -17.09
N ALA A 74 -11.10 17.13 -16.68
CA ALA A 74 -10.14 16.40 -17.52
C ALA A 74 -10.53 14.94 -17.81
N GLU A 75 -11.50 14.39 -17.08
CA GLU A 75 -11.96 13.00 -17.21
C GLU A 75 -12.66 12.74 -18.54
N THR A 76 -13.18 13.78 -19.20
CA THR A 76 -13.87 13.65 -20.49
C THR A 76 -12.91 13.72 -21.68
N VAL A 77 -11.81 14.48 -21.57
CA VAL A 77 -10.94 14.85 -22.70
C VAL A 77 -9.86 13.81 -23.00
N VAL A 78 -9.28 13.20 -21.96
CA VAL A 78 -8.21 12.20 -22.10
C VAL A 78 -8.68 10.94 -22.84
N PRO A 79 -9.83 10.30 -22.50
CA PRO A 79 -10.30 9.12 -23.22
C PRO A 79 -10.55 9.38 -24.72
N VAL A 80 -11.04 10.56 -25.07
CA VAL A 80 -11.28 10.94 -26.48
C VAL A 80 -9.95 11.08 -27.22
N LEU A 81 -8.96 11.78 -26.66
CA LEU A 81 -7.64 11.94 -27.28
C LEU A 81 -6.89 10.62 -27.42
N THR A 82 -6.93 9.76 -26.40
CA THR A 82 -6.32 8.43 -26.44
C THR A 82 -6.98 7.54 -27.50
N ARG A 83 -8.32 7.55 -27.60
CA ARG A 83 -9.06 6.82 -28.65
C ARG A 83 -8.69 7.30 -30.06
N LEU A 84 -8.39 8.59 -30.22
CA LEU A 84 -7.98 9.19 -31.49
C LEU A 84 -6.47 9.00 -31.79
N GLY A 85 -5.74 8.28 -30.94
CA GLY A 85 -4.33 7.93 -31.15
C GLY A 85 -3.34 9.00 -30.71
N PHE A 86 -3.76 10.00 -29.93
CA PHE A 86 -2.84 11.00 -29.36
C PHE A 86 -2.26 10.54 -28.03
N ARG A 87 -0.97 10.78 -27.85
CA ARG A 87 -0.28 10.57 -26.57
C ARG A 87 -0.54 11.78 -25.67
N VAL A 88 -1.10 11.55 -24.49
CA VAL A 88 -1.32 12.60 -23.49
C VAL A 88 -0.37 12.38 -22.32
N GLU A 89 0.49 13.37 -22.06
CA GLU A 89 1.42 13.43 -20.92
C GLU A 89 0.78 14.22 -19.77
N GLY A 90 0.87 13.67 -18.57
CA GLY A 90 0.37 14.30 -17.36
C GLY A 90 -0.80 13.54 -16.74
N GLY A 91 -0.91 13.69 -15.42
CA GLY A 91 -1.04 12.57 -14.50
C GLY A 91 0.35 12.12 -14.08
N GLN A 92 0.99 12.90 -13.19
CA GLN A 92 2.30 12.64 -12.54
C GLN A 92 3.51 12.58 -13.50
N ALA A 93 4.28 13.67 -13.55
CA ALA A 93 5.57 13.72 -14.24
C ALA A 93 6.71 13.23 -13.33
N GLY A 94 7.38 12.15 -13.73
CA GLY A 94 8.62 11.68 -13.12
C GLY A 94 9.02 10.27 -13.52
N LYS A 95 9.49 10.04 -14.75
CA LYS A 95 10.18 8.78 -15.11
C LYS A 95 11.27 9.01 -16.16
N GLY A 96 12.52 9.11 -15.69
CA GLY A 96 13.66 8.50 -16.39
C GLY A 96 13.68 7.00 -16.13
N PRO A 97 14.43 6.18 -16.90
CA PRO A 97 14.27 4.74 -16.87
C PRO A 97 14.91 4.10 -15.62
N ALA A 98 14.17 3.14 -15.05
CA ALA A 98 14.52 2.07 -14.11
C ALA A 98 13.97 2.20 -12.66
N ASP A 99 12.75 1.68 -12.44
CA ASP A 99 12.51 0.59 -11.48
C ASP A 99 11.08 0.03 -11.67
N SER A 100 10.93 -1.26 -11.35
CA SER A 100 9.75 -2.12 -11.49
C SER A 100 8.39 -1.48 -11.18
N SER A 101 7.35 -1.79 -11.97
CA SER A 101 5.96 -1.48 -11.60
C SER A 101 5.63 -2.12 -10.25
N PHE A 102 5.26 -1.31 -9.25
CA PHE A 102 4.71 -1.81 -7.99
C PHE A 102 3.42 -2.59 -8.29
N ALA A 103 3.47 -3.92 -8.16
CA ALA A 103 2.43 -4.83 -8.63
C ALA A 103 1.26 -4.95 -7.65
N THR A 104 1.52 -4.81 -6.35
CA THR A 104 0.54 -4.97 -5.28
C THR A 104 -0.53 -3.87 -5.34
N ARG A 105 -1.80 -4.27 -5.28
CA ARG A 105 -2.94 -3.36 -5.21
C ARG A 105 -3.38 -3.12 -3.78
N LEU A 106 -4.04 -1.98 -3.58
CA LEU A 106 -4.66 -1.61 -2.30
C LEU A 106 -6.16 -1.47 -2.48
N LEU A 107 -6.92 -2.31 -1.80
CA LEU A 107 -8.36 -2.29 -1.75
C LEU A 107 -8.82 -1.44 -0.57
N VAL A 108 -9.89 -0.68 -0.75
CA VAL A 108 -10.63 -0.06 0.36
C VAL A 108 -12.05 -0.60 0.35
N SER A 109 -12.38 -1.39 1.37
CA SER A 109 -13.63 -2.16 1.46
C SER A 109 -14.47 -1.67 2.64
N PRO A 110 -15.60 -0.97 2.41
CA PRO A 110 -16.51 -0.59 3.48
C PRO A 110 -17.14 -1.82 4.14
N ALA A 111 -16.85 -2.03 5.42
CA ALA A 111 -17.25 -3.24 6.14
C ALA A 111 -17.98 -2.96 7.46
N TYR A 112 -17.92 -1.74 8.00
CA TYR A 112 -18.47 -1.46 9.35
C TYR A 112 -19.53 -0.34 9.41
N GLY A 113 -19.86 0.29 8.27
CA GLY A 113 -20.77 1.43 8.22
C GLY A 113 -22.26 1.08 8.42
N ARG A 114 -22.79 0.18 7.59
CA ARG A 114 -24.21 -0.22 7.59
C ARG A 114 -24.44 -1.40 8.55
N ALA A 115 -25.68 -1.56 9.04
CA ALA A 115 -26.04 -2.67 9.91
C ALA A 115 -25.77 -4.04 9.26
N GLU A 116 -26.06 -4.15 7.98
CA GLU A 116 -25.78 -5.35 7.17
C GLU A 116 -24.29 -5.65 7.06
N SER A 117 -23.47 -4.66 6.71
CA SER A 117 -22.01 -4.82 6.66
C SER A 117 -21.43 -5.27 8.00
N ARG A 118 -21.93 -4.72 9.13
CA ARG A 118 -21.52 -5.15 10.47
C ARG A 118 -21.90 -6.60 10.80
N ARG A 119 -23.01 -7.10 10.26
CA ARG A 119 -23.37 -8.52 10.42
C ARG A 119 -22.38 -9.38 9.65
N HIS A 120 -22.15 -9.08 8.37
CA HIS A 120 -21.19 -9.83 7.56
C HIS A 120 -19.78 -9.81 8.16
N TRP A 121 -19.36 -8.67 8.74
CA TRP A 121 -18.11 -8.58 9.49
C TRP A 121 -18.06 -9.63 10.61
N LYS A 122 -19.13 -9.71 11.42
CA LYS A 122 -19.22 -10.68 12.50
C LYS A 122 -19.22 -12.12 11.97
N ASP A 123 -19.86 -12.34 10.83
CA ASP A 123 -20.02 -13.67 10.25
C ASP A 123 -18.70 -14.23 9.72
N THR A 124 -17.82 -13.41 9.13
CA THR A 124 -16.65 -13.90 8.37
C THR A 124 -15.32 -13.18 8.61
N LEU A 125 -15.29 -12.08 9.37
CA LEU A 125 -14.04 -11.38 9.76
C LEU A 125 -13.73 -11.53 11.25
N ASP A 126 -14.73 -11.52 12.13
CA ASP A 126 -14.52 -11.79 13.57
C ASP A 126 -14.22 -13.26 13.87
N GLN A 127 -14.56 -14.16 12.95
CA GLN A 127 -14.40 -15.61 13.10
C GLN A 127 -13.95 -16.27 11.81
N LEU A 128 -13.31 -17.43 11.94
CA LEU A 128 -12.91 -18.27 10.82
C LEU A 128 -14.10 -19.08 10.30
N VAL A 129 -14.22 -19.16 8.98
CA VAL A 129 -15.21 -19.99 8.29
C VAL A 129 -14.57 -21.32 7.92
N PRO A 130 -15.08 -22.47 8.40
CA PRO A 130 -14.53 -23.79 8.10
C PRO A 130 -14.97 -24.26 6.71
N PHE A 131 -14.34 -23.72 5.66
CA PHE A 131 -14.76 -23.91 4.27
C PHE A 131 -14.68 -25.37 3.77
N THR A 132 -14.00 -26.26 4.50
CA THR A 132 -13.96 -27.70 4.22
C THR A 132 -15.19 -28.46 4.72
N GLU A 133 -16.03 -27.87 5.56
CA GLU A 133 -17.28 -28.51 5.97
C GLU A 133 -18.27 -28.60 4.80
N ALA A 134 -19.09 -29.66 4.78
CA ALA A 134 -20.01 -29.97 3.67
C ALA A 134 -20.86 -28.77 3.24
N LYS A 135 -21.38 -28.01 4.22
CA LYS A 135 -22.17 -26.78 4.01
C LYS A 135 -21.51 -25.80 3.03
N TYR A 136 -20.19 -25.68 3.09
CA TYR A 136 -19.39 -24.75 2.30
C TYR A 136 -18.76 -25.46 1.09
N ALA A 137 -18.15 -26.63 1.32
CA ALA A 137 -17.42 -27.40 0.32
C ALA A 137 -18.30 -27.82 -0.86
N GLU A 138 -19.58 -28.16 -0.63
CA GLU A 138 -20.52 -28.53 -1.70
C GLU A 138 -20.89 -27.35 -2.63
N ARG A 139 -20.56 -26.12 -2.26
CA ARG A 139 -20.77 -24.92 -3.10
C ARG A 139 -19.53 -24.51 -3.86
N LEU A 140 -18.37 -25.10 -3.57
CA LEU A 140 -17.10 -24.81 -4.21
C LEU A 140 -16.87 -25.76 -5.38
N THR A 141 -16.26 -25.26 -6.45
CA THR A 141 -15.65 -26.16 -7.43
C THR A 141 -14.39 -26.79 -6.85
N GLU A 142 -13.95 -27.92 -7.39
CA GLU A 142 -12.72 -28.57 -6.95
C GLU A 142 -11.51 -27.63 -7.06
N ALA A 143 -11.43 -26.83 -8.13
CA ALA A 143 -10.39 -25.84 -8.33
C ALA A 143 -10.42 -24.73 -7.25
N GLN A 144 -11.61 -24.24 -6.88
CA GLN A 144 -11.74 -23.23 -5.82
C GLN A 144 -11.37 -23.78 -4.45
N LEU A 145 -11.81 -25.01 -4.13
CA LEU A 145 -11.47 -25.69 -2.88
C LEU A 145 -9.95 -25.93 -2.77
N ASN A 146 -9.31 -26.39 -3.84
CA ASN A 146 -7.87 -26.61 -3.88
C ASN A 146 -7.11 -25.28 -3.71
N ARG A 147 -7.55 -24.22 -4.39
CA ARG A 147 -6.95 -22.88 -4.24
C ARG A 147 -7.11 -22.32 -2.82
N LEU A 148 -8.23 -22.60 -2.16
CA LEU A 148 -8.40 -22.24 -0.74
C LEU A 148 -7.45 -23.03 0.17
N LYS A 149 -7.34 -24.34 -0.04
CA LYS A 149 -6.41 -25.19 0.75
C LYS A 149 -4.95 -24.83 0.57
N GLU A 150 -4.56 -24.32 -0.61
CA GLU A 150 -3.21 -23.84 -0.87
C GLU A 150 -2.83 -22.68 0.06
N PHE A 151 -3.76 -21.75 0.30
CA PHE A 151 -3.52 -20.62 1.21
C PHE A 151 -3.89 -20.89 2.67
N HIS A 152 -4.81 -21.82 2.90
CA HIS A 152 -5.41 -22.12 4.21
C HIS A 152 -5.44 -23.64 4.45
N PRO A 153 -4.29 -24.26 4.76
CA PRO A 153 -4.17 -25.72 4.86
C PRO A 153 -4.94 -26.31 6.05
N ASP A 154 -5.28 -25.50 7.05
CA ASP A 154 -6.13 -25.85 8.20
C ASP A 154 -7.63 -25.97 7.84
N GLY A 155 -8.01 -25.61 6.60
CA GLY A 155 -9.38 -25.75 6.12
C GLY A 155 -10.33 -24.65 6.60
N GLN A 156 -9.80 -23.57 7.19
CA GLN A 156 -10.60 -22.45 7.68
C GLN A 156 -10.01 -21.12 7.22
N ALA A 157 -10.86 -20.12 6.95
CA ALA A 157 -10.38 -18.79 6.56
C ALA A 157 -11.37 -17.69 6.92
N ARG A 158 -10.88 -16.45 6.97
CA ARG A 158 -11.74 -15.25 6.94
C ARG A 158 -12.09 -14.92 5.51
N PHE A 159 -13.31 -14.43 5.29
CA PHE A 159 -13.81 -14.10 3.95
C PHE A 159 -14.39 -12.70 3.89
N TRP A 160 -14.27 -12.09 2.72
CA TRP A 160 -15.04 -10.92 2.32
C TRP A 160 -15.34 -10.96 0.83
N GLY A 161 -16.12 -10.01 0.33
CA GLY A 161 -16.51 -10.02 -1.08
C GLY A 161 -16.99 -8.68 -1.60
N ALA A 162 -17.45 -8.72 -2.84
CA ALA A 162 -18.13 -7.61 -3.51
C ALA A 162 -19.28 -8.14 -4.38
N THR A 163 -20.29 -7.31 -4.59
CA THR A 163 -21.39 -7.61 -5.49
C THR A 163 -20.98 -7.43 -6.96
N SER A 164 -21.79 -7.94 -7.89
CA SER A 164 -21.48 -7.99 -9.33
C SER A 164 -21.16 -6.62 -9.94
N GLY A 165 -21.76 -5.55 -9.42
CA GLY A 165 -21.46 -4.17 -9.83
C GLY A 165 -20.00 -3.72 -9.63
N HIS A 166 -19.17 -4.52 -8.94
CA HIS A 166 -17.75 -4.23 -8.70
C HIS A 166 -16.80 -5.17 -9.45
N ASP A 167 -17.30 -6.10 -10.24
CA ASP A 167 -16.46 -7.13 -10.89
C ASP A 167 -15.36 -6.53 -11.77
N SER A 168 -15.67 -5.47 -12.53
CA SER A 168 -14.68 -4.79 -13.38
C SER A 168 -13.54 -4.17 -12.56
N LYS A 169 -13.83 -3.64 -11.37
CA LYS A 169 -12.82 -3.11 -10.45
C LYS A 169 -12.00 -4.22 -9.80
N MET A 170 -12.64 -5.33 -9.48
CA MET A 170 -12.03 -6.48 -8.82
C MET A 170 -11.24 -7.38 -9.77
N ALA A 171 -11.43 -7.26 -11.10
CA ALA A 171 -10.81 -8.12 -12.11
C ALA A 171 -9.27 -8.15 -12.05
N GLY A 172 -8.64 -7.07 -11.59
CA GLY A 172 -7.20 -7.04 -11.40
C GLY A 172 -6.74 -7.79 -10.15
N VAL A 173 -7.56 -7.84 -9.10
CA VAL A 173 -7.15 -8.22 -7.75
C VAL A 173 -6.64 -9.66 -7.71
N SER A 174 -5.52 -9.85 -7.03
CA SER A 174 -4.82 -11.13 -6.91
C SER A 174 -4.40 -11.42 -5.47
N ALA A 175 -3.98 -12.67 -5.22
CA ALA A 175 -3.35 -13.02 -3.96
C ALA A 175 -2.15 -12.11 -3.68
N GLY A 176 -1.96 -11.73 -2.42
CA GLY A 176 -0.94 -10.78 -2.00
C GLY A 176 -1.34 -9.30 -2.06
N ASP A 177 -2.48 -8.97 -2.68
CA ASP A 177 -3.04 -7.61 -2.62
C ASP A 177 -3.51 -7.29 -1.19
N VAL A 178 -3.48 -6.01 -0.83
CA VAL A 178 -3.83 -5.54 0.52
C VAL A 178 -5.26 -5.02 0.52
N VAL A 179 -6.03 -5.30 1.57
CA VAL A 179 -7.35 -4.72 1.80
C VAL A 179 -7.42 -3.96 3.12
N LEU A 180 -7.94 -2.73 3.05
CA LEU A 180 -8.30 -1.90 4.20
C LEU A 180 -9.80 -1.96 4.42
N PHE A 181 -10.22 -2.55 5.53
CA PHE A 181 -11.62 -2.58 5.90
C PHE A 181 -12.02 -1.31 6.64
N THR A 182 -13.05 -0.62 6.17
CA THR A 182 -13.38 0.72 6.65
C THR A 182 -14.78 0.85 7.25
N GLY A 183 -14.95 1.81 8.14
CA GLY A 183 -16.25 2.24 8.67
C GLY A 183 -16.11 3.07 9.93
N LYS A 184 -17.14 3.86 10.24
CA LYS A 184 -17.11 4.87 11.32
C LYS A 184 -15.91 5.83 11.23
N ASN A 185 -15.62 6.31 10.01
CA ASN A 185 -14.51 7.24 9.70
C ASN A 185 -13.11 6.71 10.02
N ARG A 186 -12.95 5.38 10.03
CA ARG A 186 -11.68 4.71 10.33
C ARG A 186 -11.46 3.48 9.46
N VAL A 187 -10.20 3.15 9.21
CA VAL A 187 -9.78 1.77 8.90
C VAL A 187 -9.87 0.98 10.20
N ARG A 188 -10.60 -0.14 10.15
CA ARG A 188 -10.93 -1.01 11.29
C ARG A 188 -10.16 -2.32 11.27
N ALA A 189 -9.69 -2.74 10.10
CA ALA A 189 -8.78 -3.86 9.94
C ALA A 189 -8.02 -3.75 8.62
N ILE A 190 -6.92 -4.46 8.56
CA ILE A 190 -6.10 -4.65 7.38
C ILE A 190 -6.04 -6.16 7.12
N GLY A 191 -6.12 -6.56 5.86
CA GLY A 191 -5.92 -7.94 5.47
C GLY A 191 -5.09 -8.07 4.20
N GLU A 192 -4.60 -9.28 3.98
CA GLU A 192 -3.97 -9.69 2.73
C GLU A 192 -4.88 -10.67 1.99
N VAL A 193 -5.15 -10.40 0.72
CA VAL A 193 -5.96 -11.24 -0.16
C VAL A 193 -5.26 -12.58 -0.39
N GLY A 194 -5.98 -13.68 -0.18
CA GLY A 194 -5.57 -15.04 -0.53
C GLY A 194 -6.24 -15.52 -1.82
N ALA A 195 -6.97 -16.64 -1.75
CA ALA A 195 -7.80 -17.09 -2.87
C ALA A 195 -8.90 -16.06 -3.16
N ILE A 196 -9.08 -15.71 -4.44
CA ILE A 196 -10.14 -14.84 -4.95
C ILE A 196 -10.80 -15.52 -6.15
N PHE A 197 -12.14 -15.51 -6.21
CA PHE A 197 -12.92 -16.11 -7.28
C PHE A 197 -14.37 -15.60 -7.28
N GLN A 198 -15.08 -15.82 -8.39
CA GLN A 198 -16.51 -15.54 -8.49
C GLN A 198 -17.32 -16.79 -8.15
N ASN A 199 -18.18 -16.70 -7.13
CA ASN A 199 -19.07 -17.79 -6.73
C ASN A 199 -20.20 -17.29 -5.81
N SER A 200 -21.34 -16.93 -6.38
CA SER A 200 -22.52 -16.51 -5.61
C SER A 200 -23.10 -17.62 -4.72
N SER A 201 -23.05 -18.87 -5.17
CA SER A 201 -23.59 -19.98 -4.38
C SER A 201 -22.83 -20.17 -3.06
N PHE A 202 -21.51 -20.05 -3.09
CA PHE A 202 -20.67 -20.06 -1.90
C PHE A 202 -20.84 -18.78 -1.07
N ALA A 203 -20.92 -17.62 -1.72
CA ALA A 203 -21.07 -16.34 -1.04
C ALA A 203 -22.40 -16.25 -0.28
N ASP A 204 -23.51 -16.70 -0.86
CA ASP A 204 -24.85 -16.64 -0.27
C ASP A 204 -24.99 -17.55 0.97
N VAL A 205 -24.15 -18.58 1.09
CA VAL A 205 -24.09 -19.40 2.30
C VAL A 205 -23.49 -18.62 3.48
N MET A 206 -22.58 -17.69 3.21
CA MET A 206 -21.96 -16.82 4.21
C MET A 206 -22.76 -15.53 4.44
N TRP A 207 -23.25 -14.92 3.36
CA TRP A 207 -23.95 -13.63 3.36
C TRP A 207 -25.25 -13.73 2.55
N PRO A 208 -26.32 -14.32 3.13
CA PRO A 208 -27.57 -14.50 2.41
C PRO A 208 -28.15 -13.16 1.93
N PRO A 209 -28.48 -13.02 0.63
CA PRO A 209 -29.08 -11.80 0.13
C PRO A 209 -30.49 -11.63 0.71
N LYS A 210 -30.92 -10.38 0.86
CA LYS A 210 -32.33 -10.09 1.17
C LYS A 210 -33.21 -10.57 0.02
N GLN A 211 -34.50 -10.79 0.30
CA GLN A 211 -35.46 -11.19 -0.72
C GLN A 211 -35.47 -10.17 -1.89
N GLY A 212 -35.13 -10.62 -3.10
CA GLY A 212 -34.99 -9.77 -4.28
C GLY A 212 -33.75 -8.84 -4.29
N GLY A 213 -32.83 -9.02 -3.34
CA GLY A 213 -31.58 -8.27 -3.25
C GLY A 213 -30.47 -8.86 -4.12
N GLU A 214 -29.44 -8.03 -4.38
CA GLU A 214 -28.24 -8.46 -5.11
C GLU A 214 -27.42 -9.46 -4.29
N SER A 215 -27.03 -10.56 -4.93
CA SER A 215 -26.10 -11.55 -4.35
C SER A 215 -24.66 -11.03 -4.39
N TRP A 216 -23.83 -11.60 -3.51
CA TRP A 216 -22.39 -11.40 -3.56
C TRP A 216 -21.81 -12.26 -4.68
N HIS A 217 -20.86 -11.71 -5.44
CA HIS A 217 -20.36 -12.40 -6.64
C HIS A 217 -18.89 -12.74 -6.52
N THR A 218 -18.05 -11.71 -6.34
CA THR A 218 -16.62 -11.88 -6.09
C THR A 218 -16.39 -12.15 -4.61
N VAL A 219 -15.73 -13.26 -4.28
CA VAL A 219 -15.37 -13.68 -2.92
C VAL A 219 -13.86 -13.80 -2.85
N TYR A 220 -13.28 -13.33 -1.74
CA TYR A 220 -11.88 -13.57 -1.43
C TYR A 220 -11.67 -13.96 0.04
N SER A 221 -10.67 -14.80 0.24
CA SER A 221 -10.18 -15.18 1.56
C SER A 221 -9.05 -14.25 2.02
N LEU A 222 -8.75 -14.24 3.31
CA LEU A 222 -7.65 -13.43 3.87
C LEU A 222 -6.53 -14.32 4.41
N ARG A 223 -5.33 -14.21 3.82
CA ARG A 223 -4.11 -14.91 4.30
C ARG A 223 -3.68 -14.38 5.67
N GLN A 224 -3.83 -13.08 5.86
CA GLN A 224 -3.56 -12.40 7.11
C GLN A 224 -4.66 -11.36 7.38
N PHE A 225 -4.93 -11.11 8.65
CA PHE A 225 -5.95 -10.17 9.09
C PHE A 225 -5.61 -9.64 10.48
N GLU A 226 -5.63 -8.32 10.63
CA GLU A 226 -5.41 -7.66 11.92
C GLU A 226 -6.34 -6.47 12.10
N LEU A 227 -6.80 -6.25 13.34
CA LEU A 227 -7.58 -5.08 13.70
C LEU A 227 -6.71 -3.83 13.67
N ALA A 228 -7.26 -2.76 13.11
CA ALA A 228 -6.59 -1.48 12.99
C ALA A 228 -7.52 -0.34 13.43
N GLU A 229 -6.95 0.81 13.77
CA GLU A 229 -7.72 1.99 14.16
C GLU A 229 -7.11 3.25 13.53
N ILE A 230 -7.14 3.33 12.19
CA ILE A 230 -6.56 4.45 11.43
C ILE A 230 -7.65 5.46 11.06
N PRO A 231 -7.55 6.74 11.46
CA PRO A 231 -8.49 7.76 11.02
C PRO A 231 -8.48 7.94 9.49
N TYR A 232 -9.64 8.21 8.88
CA TYR A 232 -9.71 8.53 7.45
C TYR A 232 -8.84 9.72 7.05
N THR A 233 -8.62 10.69 7.95
CA THR A 233 -7.74 11.82 7.66
C THR A 233 -6.31 11.38 7.39
N ALA A 234 -5.79 10.42 8.17
CA ALA A 234 -4.47 9.84 7.96
C ALA A 234 -4.41 9.03 6.67
N LEU A 235 -5.40 8.17 6.43
CA LEU A 235 -5.47 7.39 5.18
C LEU A 235 -5.57 8.31 3.95
N SER A 236 -6.43 9.32 3.98
CA SER A 236 -6.62 10.26 2.88
C SER A 236 -5.35 11.06 2.58
N ALA A 237 -4.59 11.45 3.61
CA ALA A 237 -3.29 12.10 3.41
C ALA A 237 -2.32 11.19 2.64
N LEU A 238 -2.20 9.92 3.04
CA LEU A 238 -1.33 8.94 2.37
C LEU A 238 -1.76 8.66 0.93
N LEU A 239 -3.06 8.62 0.67
CA LEU A 239 -3.61 8.34 -0.65
C LEU A 239 -3.73 9.60 -1.55
N GLY A 240 -3.33 10.78 -1.07
CA GLY A 240 -3.45 12.04 -1.83
C GLY A 240 -4.89 12.55 -1.98
N TYR A 241 -5.81 12.10 -1.12
CA TYR A 241 -7.20 12.58 -1.07
C TYR A 241 -7.37 13.76 -0.12
N LYS A 242 -8.47 14.50 -0.29
CA LYS A 242 -8.84 15.60 0.63
C LYS A 242 -9.12 15.06 2.04
N PRO A 243 -8.85 15.83 3.12
CA PRO A 243 -9.05 15.36 4.50
C PRO A 243 -10.48 14.91 4.83
N ASN A 244 -11.49 15.48 4.15
CA ASN A 244 -12.90 15.15 4.31
C ASN A 244 -13.40 14.07 3.33
N PHE A 245 -12.51 13.48 2.52
CA PHE A 245 -12.86 12.44 1.58
C PHE A 245 -13.53 11.28 2.31
N GLN A 246 -14.74 10.94 1.85
CA GLN A 246 -15.45 9.76 2.30
C GLN A 246 -15.07 8.61 1.40
N TYR A 247 -15.07 7.38 1.93
CA TYR A 247 -14.86 6.16 1.16
C TYR A 247 -16.24 5.51 0.88
N PRO A 248 -16.97 5.94 -0.17
CA PRO A 248 -18.40 5.62 -0.33
C PRO A 248 -18.67 4.18 -0.81
N GLY A 249 -17.65 3.44 -1.24
CA GLY A 249 -17.80 2.13 -1.86
C GLY A 249 -16.46 1.42 -2.03
N GLN A 250 -16.49 0.26 -2.70
CA GLN A 250 -15.29 -0.51 -3.00
C GLN A 250 -14.35 0.27 -3.92
N LEU A 251 -13.11 0.43 -3.48
CA LEU A 251 -12.01 0.99 -4.26
C LEU A 251 -10.93 -0.07 -4.48
N VAL A 252 -10.25 0.01 -5.62
CA VAL A 252 -9.06 -0.76 -5.95
C VAL A 252 -8.05 0.21 -6.52
N LEU A 253 -6.96 0.42 -5.79
CA LEU A 253 -5.88 1.35 -6.13
C LEU A 253 -4.68 0.55 -6.63
N SER A 254 -3.86 1.16 -7.49
CA SER A 254 -2.66 0.53 -8.05
C SER A 254 -1.53 1.53 -8.22
N GLY A 255 -0.34 1.05 -8.54
CA GLY A 255 0.84 1.88 -8.78
C GLY A 255 1.23 2.70 -7.55
N GLU A 256 1.61 3.96 -7.77
CA GLU A 256 2.10 4.84 -6.71
C GLU A 256 1.08 5.07 -5.60
N GLN A 257 -0.20 5.18 -5.92
CA GLN A 257 -1.22 5.42 -4.88
C GLN A 257 -1.40 4.21 -3.96
N ALA A 258 -1.38 2.98 -4.51
CA ALA A 258 -1.37 1.77 -3.72
C ALA A 258 -0.09 1.68 -2.87
N ARG A 259 1.05 2.00 -3.48
CA ARG A 259 2.34 2.03 -2.79
C ARG A 259 2.33 3.01 -1.62
N SER A 260 1.89 4.25 -1.80
CA SER A 260 1.85 5.25 -0.73
C SER A 260 0.96 4.83 0.43
N GLY A 261 -0.17 4.15 0.15
CA GLY A 261 -1.02 3.59 1.19
C GLY A 261 -0.39 2.40 1.92
N ILE A 262 0.27 1.49 1.19
CA ILE A 262 0.90 0.29 1.75
C ILE A 262 2.17 0.66 2.53
N ASP A 263 3.10 1.38 1.90
CA ASP A 263 4.36 1.84 2.50
C ASP A 263 4.07 2.82 3.64
N GLY A 264 3.16 3.79 3.44
CA GLY A 264 2.82 4.78 4.45
C GLY A 264 2.11 4.20 5.69
N LEU A 265 1.43 3.07 5.54
CA LEU A 265 0.86 2.32 6.68
C LEU A 265 1.80 1.22 7.19
N LEU A 266 3.01 1.11 6.62
CA LEU A 266 4.00 0.06 6.91
C LEU A 266 3.42 -1.36 6.80
N ILE A 267 2.51 -1.57 5.85
CA ILE A 267 1.87 -2.86 5.64
C ILE A 267 2.84 -3.81 4.96
N SER A 268 2.96 -5.00 5.53
CA SER A 268 3.80 -6.08 5.02
C SER A 268 2.92 -7.29 4.77
N THR A 269 2.97 -7.84 3.57
CA THR A 269 2.17 -9.02 3.23
C THR A 269 2.99 -10.28 3.37
N ARG A 270 2.33 -11.40 3.69
CA ARG A 270 2.95 -12.72 3.70
C ARG A 270 3.54 -13.06 2.34
N THR A 271 2.84 -12.71 1.26
CA THR A 271 3.33 -12.88 -0.12
C THR A 271 4.67 -12.16 -0.33
N ALA A 272 4.77 -10.90 0.07
CA ALA A 272 6.01 -10.14 -0.11
C ALA A 272 7.17 -10.71 0.72
N LEU A 273 6.89 -11.25 1.91
CA LEU A 273 7.89 -11.94 2.73
C LEU A 273 8.36 -13.25 2.09
N GLU A 274 7.44 -14.04 1.55
CA GLU A 274 7.74 -15.30 0.85
C GLU A 274 8.55 -15.05 -0.42
N ASP A 275 8.18 -14.04 -1.21
CA ASP A 275 8.93 -13.60 -2.40
C ASP A 275 10.34 -13.11 -2.03
N ALA A 276 10.52 -12.55 -0.83
CA ALA A 276 11.82 -12.18 -0.28
C ALA A 276 12.60 -13.36 0.35
N GLY A 277 12.08 -14.59 0.25
CA GLY A 277 12.73 -15.81 0.72
C GLY A 277 12.40 -16.22 2.16
N ALA A 278 11.42 -15.59 2.82
CA ALA A 278 10.99 -16.00 4.14
C ALA A 278 10.25 -17.34 4.09
N VAL A 279 10.86 -18.39 4.65
CA VAL A 279 10.22 -19.70 4.76
C VAL A 279 9.10 -19.62 5.80
N ALA A 280 7.94 -20.23 5.52
CA ALA A 280 6.92 -20.42 6.55
C ALA A 280 7.53 -21.20 7.71
N PRO A 281 7.40 -20.78 8.98
CA PRO A 281 7.84 -21.63 10.08
C PRO A 281 7.12 -22.97 9.91
N PRO A 282 7.83 -24.11 9.92
CA PRO A 282 7.17 -25.41 9.90
C PRO A 282 6.22 -25.44 11.10
N GLY A 283 4.93 -25.48 10.80
CA GLY A 283 3.89 -25.70 11.79
C GLY A 283 4.10 -27.10 12.37
N THR A 284 4.85 -27.16 13.47
CA THR A 284 4.87 -28.19 14.54
C THR A 284 6.13 -27.98 15.37
N ALA A 285 6.07 -27.10 16.38
CA ALA A 285 6.99 -27.20 17.49
C ALA A 285 6.57 -28.43 18.31
N SER A 286 7.33 -29.52 18.19
CA SER A 286 7.24 -30.67 19.10
C SER A 286 7.53 -30.20 20.52
N GLU A 287 6.60 -30.46 21.43
CA GLU A 287 6.75 -30.21 22.87
C GLU A 287 7.92 -31.02 23.45
N LEU A 288 8.76 -30.35 24.25
CA LEU A 288 9.56 -30.97 25.30
C LEU A 288 9.08 -30.39 26.64
N PRO A 289 8.91 -31.20 27.69
CA PRO A 289 8.30 -30.74 28.93
C PRO A 289 9.24 -29.77 29.65
N VAL A 290 8.79 -28.52 29.81
CA VAL A 290 9.38 -27.58 30.77
C VAL A 290 8.51 -27.61 32.03
N GLU A 291 9.11 -28.13 33.09
CA GLU A 291 8.52 -28.22 34.41
C GLU A 291 8.00 -26.86 34.92
N ARG A 292 6.72 -26.88 35.30
CA ARG A 292 6.05 -26.10 36.36
C ARG A 292 6.68 -24.75 36.74
N GLN A 293 6.14 -23.68 36.16
CA GLN A 293 5.77 -22.51 36.97
C GLN A 293 4.34 -22.06 36.63
N HIS A 294 3.47 -22.20 37.62
CA HIS A 294 2.11 -21.68 37.64
C HIS A 294 2.14 -20.16 37.46
N THR A 295 1.59 -19.64 36.36
CA THR A 295 0.69 -18.48 36.39
C THR A 295 -0.21 -18.54 35.15
N ARG A 296 -1.52 -18.64 35.41
CA ARG A 296 -2.70 -18.45 34.55
C ARG A 296 -2.46 -18.29 33.04
N TYR A 297 -2.92 -19.30 32.31
CA TYR A 297 -3.09 -19.36 30.85
C TYR A 297 -3.64 -18.05 30.26
N THR A 298 -2.85 -17.43 29.39
CA THR A 298 -3.35 -16.73 28.21
C THR A 298 -2.79 -17.51 27.04
N THR A 299 -3.67 -18.07 26.21
CA THR A 299 -3.32 -18.83 25.01
C THR A 299 -2.28 -18.05 24.22
N VAL A 300 -1.08 -18.60 24.18
CA VAL A 300 0.04 -18.08 23.44
C VAL A 300 -0.20 -18.47 21.98
N GLU A 301 -0.96 -17.65 21.24
CA GLU A 301 -0.97 -17.63 19.77
C GLU A 301 0.43 -17.16 19.29
N ARG A 302 1.46 -17.98 19.47
CA ARG A 302 2.81 -17.68 19.00
C ARG A 302 3.08 -18.32 17.66
N ALA A 303 3.68 -17.50 16.80
CA ALA A 303 4.56 -17.82 15.68
C ALA A 303 4.02 -17.79 14.24
N ALA A 304 2.79 -17.31 13.99
CA ALA A 304 2.33 -17.00 12.61
C ALA A 304 1.92 -15.54 12.39
N GLN A 305 1.98 -14.70 13.42
CA GLN A 305 1.56 -13.30 13.38
C GLN A 305 2.75 -12.41 13.70
N GLN A 306 3.51 -12.05 12.66
CA GLN A 306 4.26 -10.81 12.69
C GLN A 306 3.88 -10.00 11.46
N VAL A 307 3.62 -8.72 11.74
CA VAL A 307 3.49 -7.58 10.83
C VAL A 307 2.12 -7.38 10.19
N PHE A 308 1.12 -7.01 10.99
CA PHE A 308 0.40 -5.79 10.63
C PHE A 308 0.58 -4.78 11.75
N PHE A 309 0.96 -3.57 11.35
CA PHE A 309 0.42 -2.36 11.94
C PHE A 309 0.50 -2.20 13.47
N ASN A 310 1.64 -1.74 13.97
CA ASN A 310 1.65 -0.97 15.22
C ASN A 310 1.46 0.51 14.86
N ARG A 311 0.22 1.02 15.01
CA ARG A 311 -0.17 2.41 14.68
C ARG A 311 0.80 3.46 15.18
N ASP A 312 1.34 3.23 16.37
CA ASP A 312 2.21 4.17 17.07
C ASP A 312 3.63 4.17 16.47
N GLU A 313 4.12 3.02 15.96
CA GLU A 313 5.35 2.93 15.17
C GLU A 313 5.19 3.60 13.82
N SER A 314 4.08 3.34 13.11
CA SER A 314 3.83 3.95 11.80
C SER A 314 3.77 5.48 11.88
N ALA A 315 3.10 6.03 12.89
CA ALA A 315 3.06 7.47 13.09
C ALA A 315 4.46 8.06 13.32
N LEU A 316 5.28 7.40 14.14
CA LEU A 316 6.65 7.81 14.42
C LEU A 316 7.55 7.73 13.18
N VAL A 317 7.43 6.66 12.40
CA VAL A 317 8.18 6.46 11.15
C VAL A 317 7.80 7.49 10.10
N ILE A 318 6.51 7.75 9.88
CA ILE A 318 6.04 8.78 8.94
C ILE A 318 6.61 10.15 9.35
N GLU A 319 6.43 10.51 10.62
CA GLU A 319 6.92 11.78 11.17
C GLU A 319 8.43 11.92 11.00
N PHE A 320 9.21 10.86 11.23
CA PHE A 320 10.66 10.87 11.03
C PHE A 320 11.03 11.00 9.55
N CYS A 321 10.38 10.24 8.66
CA CYS A 321 10.64 10.28 7.22
C CYS A 321 10.36 11.65 6.61
N GLU A 322 9.37 12.40 7.11
CA GLU A 322 9.10 13.79 6.70
C GLU A 322 10.28 14.73 7.00
N THR A 323 11.14 14.40 7.96
CA THR A 323 12.36 15.18 8.26
C THR A 323 13.54 14.89 7.32
N LEU A 324 13.47 13.78 6.56
CA LEU A 324 14.54 13.32 5.68
C LEU A 324 14.47 14.00 4.31
N ASN A 325 14.98 15.22 4.23
CA ASN A 325 15.07 15.95 2.96
C ASN A 325 15.98 15.21 1.95
N ASN A 326 15.52 15.07 0.70
CA ASN A 326 16.29 14.56 -0.46
C ASN A 326 16.92 13.15 -0.31
N THR A 327 16.46 12.33 0.65
CA THR A 327 16.95 10.96 0.83
C THR A 327 15.92 9.96 0.29
N THR A 328 16.38 8.98 -0.49
CA THR A 328 15.47 7.90 -0.95
C THR A 328 15.21 6.96 0.22
N VAL A 329 14.03 7.07 0.81
CA VAL A 329 13.53 6.15 1.83
C VAL A 329 12.88 4.95 1.15
N LYS A 330 13.29 3.73 1.53
CA LYS A 330 12.66 2.48 1.13
C LYS A 330 12.38 1.63 2.36
N ARG A 331 11.53 0.62 2.24
CA ARG A 331 11.50 -0.50 3.20
C ARG A 331 12.44 -1.59 2.70
N PHE A 332 13.04 -2.34 3.62
CA PHE A 332 13.90 -3.48 3.27
C PHE A 332 13.24 -4.78 3.75
N ALA A 333 12.88 -5.64 2.80
CA ALA A 333 12.31 -6.96 3.06
C ALA A 333 13.34 -8.06 2.83
N SER A 334 13.35 -9.06 3.71
CA SER A 334 14.24 -10.22 3.61
C SER A 334 13.62 -11.46 4.24
N ALA A 335 14.32 -12.59 4.14
CA ALA A 335 13.97 -13.82 4.83
C ALA A 335 13.88 -13.66 6.37
N ALA A 336 14.57 -12.67 6.96
CA ALA A 336 14.50 -12.38 8.39
C ALA A 336 13.29 -11.52 8.80
N GLY A 337 12.57 -10.93 7.85
CA GLY A 337 11.50 -9.96 8.10
C GLY A 337 11.71 -8.66 7.35
N ILE A 338 10.96 -7.62 7.75
CA ILE A 338 10.97 -6.31 7.11
C ILE A 338 11.44 -5.26 8.10
N CYS A 339 12.46 -4.51 7.69
CA CYS A 339 12.93 -3.33 8.40
C CYS A 339 12.09 -2.11 8.00
N ASP A 340 11.71 -1.31 8.99
CA ASP A 340 10.81 -0.16 8.81
C ASP A 340 11.36 0.86 7.82
N ILE A 341 12.66 1.18 7.92
CA ILE A 341 13.30 2.20 7.11
C ILE A 341 14.67 1.71 6.64
N PHE A 342 14.90 1.81 5.34
CA PHE A 342 16.18 1.63 4.68
C PHE A 342 16.53 2.90 3.90
N LEU A 343 17.61 3.55 4.32
CA LEU A 343 18.13 4.74 3.67
C LEU A 343 19.30 4.35 2.77
N ASN A 344 19.27 4.86 1.54
CA ASN A 344 20.39 4.75 0.61
C ASN A 344 20.76 6.16 0.14
N GLY A 345 21.81 6.72 0.75
CA GLY A 345 22.23 8.10 0.52
C GLY A 345 23.75 8.22 0.30
N PRO A 346 24.25 9.45 0.08
CA PRO A 346 25.67 9.71 -0.13
C PRO A 346 26.54 9.34 1.08
N GLU A 347 25.97 9.28 2.28
CA GLU A 347 26.66 8.85 3.51
C GLU A 347 26.65 7.32 3.72
N GLY A 348 26.14 6.56 2.75
CA GLY A 348 26.05 5.12 2.79
C GLY A 348 24.64 4.60 3.07
N ARG A 349 24.57 3.31 3.41
CA ARG A 349 23.33 2.58 3.66
C ARG A 349 23.06 2.50 5.16
N GLU A 350 21.81 2.71 5.54
CA GLU A 350 21.37 2.66 6.93
C GLU A 350 20.07 1.86 7.05
N LEU A 351 20.01 0.97 8.05
CA LEU A 351 18.78 0.31 8.49
C LEU A 351 18.30 0.95 9.78
N ILE A 352 17.00 1.29 9.82
CA ILE A 352 16.37 1.89 10.99
C ILE A 352 15.10 1.10 11.33
N GLU A 353 15.04 0.62 12.57
CA GLU A 353 13.88 -0.10 13.13
C GLU A 353 13.17 0.79 14.15
N ALA A 354 11.86 0.98 14.01
CA ALA A 354 11.09 1.81 14.92
C ALA A 354 10.43 0.98 16.01
N LYS A 355 10.27 1.58 17.20
CA LYS A 355 9.47 1.02 18.28
C LYS A 355 8.55 2.06 18.87
N SER A 356 7.32 1.68 19.16
CA SER A 356 6.32 2.61 19.70
C SER A 356 6.54 2.92 21.18
N ARG A 357 7.42 2.18 21.84
CA ARG A 357 7.70 2.33 23.26
C ARG A 357 9.17 2.07 23.59
N VAL A 358 9.56 2.49 24.78
CA VAL A 358 10.95 2.49 25.25
C VAL A 358 11.24 1.44 26.32
N GLU A 359 10.26 0.61 26.70
CA GLU A 359 10.53 -0.44 27.68
C GLU A 359 11.52 -1.46 27.13
N ARG A 360 12.21 -2.14 28.04
CA ARG A 360 13.31 -3.04 27.73
C ARG A 360 12.97 -4.16 26.74
N SER A 361 11.70 -4.61 26.68
CA SER A 361 11.25 -5.59 25.68
C SER A 361 11.40 -5.06 24.26
N TYR A 362 10.92 -3.83 24.01
CA TYR A 362 10.99 -3.18 22.70
C TYR A 362 12.43 -2.86 22.29
N VAL A 363 13.25 -2.41 23.25
CA VAL A 363 14.69 -2.16 23.00
C VAL A 363 15.41 -3.45 22.58
N ARG A 364 15.12 -4.57 23.24
CA ARG A 364 15.69 -5.87 22.90
C ARG A 364 15.19 -6.39 21.55
N GLU A 365 13.93 -6.15 21.24
CA GLU A 365 13.33 -6.51 19.98
C GLU A 365 13.99 -5.77 18.82
N ALA A 366 14.11 -4.44 18.92
CA ALA A 366 14.80 -3.61 17.93
C ALA A 366 16.25 -4.06 17.72
N LEU A 367 16.98 -4.32 18.82
CA LEU A 367 18.34 -4.87 18.76
C LEU A 367 18.38 -6.19 17.98
N ALA A 368 17.50 -7.14 18.32
CA ALA A 368 17.49 -8.45 17.70
C ALA A 368 17.15 -8.36 16.20
N GLN A 369 16.14 -7.57 15.85
CA GLN A 369 15.69 -7.36 14.48
C GLN A 369 16.78 -6.70 13.62
N LEU A 370 17.38 -5.61 14.09
CA LEU A 370 18.44 -4.92 13.34
C LEU A 370 19.65 -5.83 13.07
N LEU A 371 20.08 -6.60 14.07
CA LEU A 371 21.18 -7.56 13.92
C LEU A 371 20.83 -8.75 13.02
N ASP A 372 19.55 -9.09 12.90
CA ASP A 372 19.10 -10.12 11.96
C ASP A 372 19.05 -9.58 10.53
N TYR A 373 18.34 -8.46 10.32
CA TYR A 373 18.10 -7.84 9.01
C TYR A 373 19.40 -7.47 8.28
N VAL A 374 20.40 -6.94 9.00
CA VAL A 374 21.65 -6.48 8.39
C VAL A 374 22.38 -7.57 7.60
N ARG A 375 22.19 -8.84 7.96
CA ARG A 375 22.82 -9.99 7.29
C ARG A 375 22.28 -10.25 5.88
N TYR A 376 21.09 -9.74 5.59
CA TYR A 376 20.41 -9.90 4.31
C TYR A 376 20.40 -8.60 3.49
N ALA A 377 20.85 -7.49 4.07
CA ALA A 377 20.80 -6.20 3.43
C ALA A 377 21.58 -6.20 2.10
N PRO A 378 21.06 -5.56 1.04
CA PRO A 378 21.79 -5.46 -0.20
C PRO A 378 23.04 -4.61 0.04
N GLY A 379 24.21 -5.23 -0.16
CA GLY A 379 25.56 -4.67 0.02
C GLY A 379 25.85 -4.09 1.41
N VAL A 380 26.89 -3.26 1.49
CA VAL A 380 27.45 -2.82 2.78
C VAL A 380 26.53 -1.83 3.49
N VAL A 381 26.08 -2.19 4.70
CA VAL A 381 25.33 -1.32 5.61
C VAL A 381 26.29 -0.62 6.56
N ASN A 382 26.27 0.71 6.54
CA ASN A 382 27.18 1.55 7.31
C ASN A 382 26.67 1.78 8.73
N ARG A 383 25.35 1.88 8.91
CA ARG A 383 24.72 2.21 10.19
C ARG A 383 23.47 1.38 10.45
N LEU A 384 23.28 1.05 11.72
CA LEU A 384 22.05 0.53 12.27
C LEU A 384 21.54 1.56 13.28
N ALA A 385 20.24 1.86 13.25
CA ALA A 385 19.64 2.75 14.22
C ALA A 385 18.29 2.22 14.73
N ALA A 386 17.96 2.54 15.96
CA ALA A 386 16.65 2.28 16.54
C ALA A 386 15.91 3.61 16.79
N LEU A 387 14.70 3.74 16.27
CA LEU A 387 13.86 4.94 16.35
C LEU A 387 12.81 4.80 17.46
N PHE A 388 12.77 5.76 18.39
CA PHE A 388 11.88 5.75 19.56
C PHE A 388 11.08 7.06 19.71
N PRO A 389 9.90 7.04 20.35
CA PRO A 389 9.07 8.24 20.52
C PRO A 389 9.58 9.19 21.59
N GLN A 390 10.55 8.77 22.41
CA GLN A 390 11.13 9.51 23.52
C GLN A 390 12.56 9.00 23.83
N PRO A 391 13.39 9.76 24.55
CA PRO A 391 14.72 9.32 24.95
C PRO A 391 14.72 8.02 25.76
N LEU A 392 15.75 7.19 25.57
CA LEU A 392 15.96 5.98 26.38
C LEU A 392 16.65 6.32 27.72
N GLU A 393 16.29 5.54 28.74
CA GLU A 393 17.03 5.51 30.00
C GLU A 393 18.48 5.06 29.78
N PRO A 394 19.46 5.52 30.59
CA PRO A 394 20.88 5.26 30.37
C PRO A 394 21.25 3.78 30.20
N LYS A 395 20.58 2.88 30.92
CA LYS A 395 20.79 1.43 30.84
C LYS A 395 20.42 0.87 29.47
N GLU A 396 19.31 1.34 28.92
CA GLU A 396 18.75 0.86 27.65
C GLU A 396 19.48 1.49 26.47
N ARG A 397 19.90 2.76 26.62
CA ARG A 397 20.87 3.41 25.72
C ARG A 397 22.16 2.60 25.63
N HIS A 398 22.76 2.30 26.78
CA HIS A 398 24.03 1.57 26.85
C HIS A 398 23.95 0.20 26.17
N LEU A 399 22.81 -0.49 26.28
CA LEU A 399 22.59 -1.76 25.60
C LEU A 399 22.73 -1.62 24.08
N LEU A 400 22.04 -0.66 23.45
CA LEU A 400 22.09 -0.47 21.99
C LEU A 400 23.47 0.03 21.53
N HIS A 401 24.04 1.01 22.23
CA HIS A 401 25.37 1.54 21.92
C HIS A 401 26.46 0.48 22.04
N HIS A 402 26.33 -0.48 22.98
CA HIS A 402 27.27 -1.60 23.10
C HIS A 402 27.35 -2.43 21.81
N TYR A 403 26.24 -2.55 21.08
CA TYR A 403 26.16 -3.25 19.81
C TYR A 403 26.31 -2.32 18.59
N GLY A 404 26.78 -1.09 18.79
CA GLY A 404 27.05 -0.16 17.69
C GLY A 404 25.78 0.38 17.01
N ILE A 405 24.63 0.32 17.70
CA ILE A 405 23.34 0.78 17.18
C ILE A 405 23.08 2.22 17.64
N ASP A 406 22.90 3.12 16.69
CA ASP A 406 22.51 4.51 16.95
C ASP A 406 21.09 4.57 17.52
N ILE A 407 20.81 5.58 18.33
CA ILE A 407 19.46 5.83 18.84
C ILE A 407 18.95 7.11 18.22
N ILE A 408 17.76 7.06 17.66
CA ILE A 408 17.05 8.24 17.17
C ILE A 408 15.81 8.38 18.04
N HIS A 409 15.56 9.57 18.57
CA HIS A 409 14.37 9.80 19.37
C HIS A 409 13.73 11.16 19.07
N ARG A 410 12.40 11.20 19.20
CA ARG A 410 11.65 12.45 19.05
C ARG A 410 11.87 13.35 20.26
N VAL A 411 12.26 14.60 20.00
CA VAL A 411 12.40 15.66 21.02
C VAL A 411 11.09 16.43 21.17
N CYS A 412 10.51 16.82 20.04
CA CYS A 412 9.17 17.40 19.93
C CYS A 412 8.60 17.07 18.54
N PRO A 413 7.30 17.35 18.27
CA PRO A 413 6.69 17.01 16.99
C PRO A 413 7.48 17.56 15.78
N GLY A 414 7.88 16.68 14.86
CA GLY A 414 8.66 16.97 13.67
C GLY A 414 10.16 17.18 13.91
N VAL A 415 10.66 16.98 15.14
CA VAL A 415 12.07 17.18 15.50
C VAL A 415 12.63 15.93 16.17
N PHE A 416 13.66 15.36 15.55
CA PHE A 416 14.34 14.16 16.01
C PHE A 416 15.81 14.45 16.30
N GLU A 417 16.30 13.83 17.36
CA GLU A 417 17.71 13.87 17.74
C GLU A 417 18.32 12.48 17.60
N ARG A 418 19.55 12.45 17.07
CA ARG A 418 20.35 11.24 16.96
C ARG A 418 21.40 11.23 18.06
N ASP A 419 21.43 10.15 18.81
CA ASP A 419 22.42 9.80 19.81
C ASP A 419 23.30 8.67 19.25
N PRO A 420 24.44 9.01 18.60
CA PRO A 420 25.24 8.05 17.84
C PRO A 420 25.95 7.06 18.77
N ALA A 421 25.99 5.79 18.36
CA ALA A 421 26.81 4.81 19.03
C ALA A 421 28.31 5.13 18.87
N PRO A 422 29.17 4.76 19.83
CA PRO A 422 30.61 4.94 19.70
C PRO A 422 31.17 4.26 18.43
N ASP A 423 32.01 4.95 17.68
CA ASP A 423 32.53 4.46 16.39
C ASP A 423 33.25 3.10 16.54
N GLN A 424 33.99 2.91 17.63
CA GLN A 424 34.66 1.63 17.94
C GLN A 424 33.66 0.46 18.08
N ALA A 425 32.49 0.69 18.69
CA ALA A 425 31.47 -0.34 18.82
C ALA A 425 30.85 -0.67 17.45
N ARG A 426 30.61 0.36 16.64
CA ARG A 426 30.07 0.22 15.28
C ARG A 426 31.02 -0.55 14.37
N GLU A 427 32.31 -0.21 14.35
CA GLU A 427 33.32 -0.92 13.56
C GLU A 427 33.47 -2.38 14.00
N ARG A 428 33.53 -2.62 15.31
CA ARG A 428 33.60 -3.97 15.87
C ARG A 428 32.41 -4.81 15.41
N MET A 429 31.20 -4.28 15.52
CA MET A 429 29.99 -5.01 15.17
C MET A 429 29.82 -5.18 13.65
N ARG A 430 30.22 -4.18 12.86
CA ARG A 430 30.27 -4.28 11.39
C ARG A 430 31.11 -5.46 10.93
N SER A 431 32.28 -5.68 11.55
CA SER A 431 33.14 -6.83 11.23
C SER A 431 32.52 -8.21 11.50
N MET A 432 31.42 -8.28 12.24
CA MET A 432 30.72 -9.51 12.59
C MET A 432 29.64 -9.90 11.56
N TRP A 433 29.08 -8.94 10.82
CA TRP A 433 28.00 -9.20 9.85
C TRP A 433 28.35 -8.86 8.41
N GLU A 434 29.42 -8.09 8.15
CA GLU A 434 29.91 -7.93 6.77
C GLU A 434 30.44 -9.27 6.24
N PRO A 435 29.98 -9.71 5.05
CA PRO A 435 30.53 -10.90 4.43
C PRO A 435 32.02 -10.66 4.18
N ARG A 436 32.87 -11.47 4.83
CA ARG A 436 34.30 -11.51 4.51
C ARG A 436 34.43 -12.02 3.08
N GLU A 437 35.08 -11.25 2.20
CA GLU A 437 35.52 -11.81 0.92
C GLU A 437 36.38 -13.05 1.20
N PRO A 438 36.16 -14.18 0.50
CA PRO A 438 37.01 -15.33 0.64
C PRO A 438 38.44 -14.91 0.32
N SER A 439 39.33 -15.10 1.30
CA SER A 439 40.76 -14.86 1.13
C SER A 439 41.25 -15.74 -0.02
N HIS A 440 41.71 -15.12 -1.11
CA HIS A 440 42.25 -15.79 -2.29
C HIS A 440 43.46 -16.66 -1.99
#